data_AF-A0A2N1QPG7-F1
#
_entry.id   AF-A0A2N1QPG7-F1
#
_cell.length_a   1.000
_cell.length_b   1.000
_cell.length_c   1.000
_cell.angle_alpha   90.00
_cell.angle_beta   90.00
_cell.angle_gamma   90.00
#
_symmetry.space_group_name_H-M   'P 1'
#
loop_
_entity.id
_entity.type
_entity.pdbx_description
1 polymer ?
#
loop_
_entity_poly.entity_id
_entity_poly.type
_entity_poly.pdbx_seq_one_letter_code
_entity_poly.pdbx_strand_id
1 'polypeptide(L)'
;MSDMFCFQCEQTVGGKACTGKKGTCGKMADTSNLQDEMTGALVALARAAEGKTLSKEVVHIMMEGMFTAITNVNFNDPVLQELIKRIDTLTASLGGDTAAYPMGDIWGGDEDIRSLKSLILLGLRGMGAYAYHAWVLGYSDDLVNEFFFTGMRAIGSGMDASELLPLVLKTGEVNLKCMELLDTANTSSYGDPVPVEVPLAIEKGPFIVVSGHDLFDLHALLKQTEGKGINIYTHGEMLPAHGYPKLKAFKHLKGNFGTAWQNQQKEFLDMPGAVLFTTNCLMPPKDNYKDRI
;
A
#
# COMPACT_ATOMS: atom_id res chain seq x y z
N MET A 1 14.81 -26.00 -4.00
CA MET A 1 14.53 -24.60 -4.35
C MET A 1 13.58 -24.06 -3.28
N SER A 2 13.73 -22.80 -2.89
CA SER A 2 12.76 -22.13 -2.01
C SER A 2 11.43 -21.95 -2.75
N ASP A 3 10.30 -22.08 -2.07
CA ASP A 3 8.98 -21.90 -2.69
C ASP A 3 8.70 -20.40 -2.97
N MET A 4 9.33 -19.50 -2.21
CA MET A 4 9.30 -18.04 -2.36
C MET A 4 10.56 -17.41 -1.77
N PHE A 5 10.75 -16.10 -1.91
CA PHE A 5 11.69 -15.30 -1.11
C PHE A 5 11.06 -13.94 -0.79
N CYS A 6 10.84 -13.64 0.50
CA CYS A 6 10.31 -12.35 0.90
C CYS A 6 10.85 -11.92 2.26
N PHE A 7 11.49 -10.75 2.32
CA PHE A 7 12.09 -10.19 3.53
C PHE A 7 11.64 -8.76 3.88
N GLN A 8 10.54 -8.30 3.30
CA GLN A 8 10.19 -6.87 3.34
C GLN A 8 9.63 -6.35 4.68
N CYS A 9 9.20 -7.24 5.59
CA CYS A 9 8.62 -6.83 6.86
C CYS A 9 9.48 -7.26 8.04
N GLU A 10 9.31 -6.56 9.16
CA GLU A 10 10.05 -6.82 10.40
C GLU A 10 9.85 -8.26 10.90
N GLN A 11 8.65 -8.83 10.71
CA GLN A 11 8.26 -10.15 11.21
C GLN A 11 8.74 -11.34 10.35
N THR A 12 9.71 -11.12 9.46
CA THR A 12 10.22 -12.20 8.60
C THR A 12 10.83 -13.34 9.43
N VAL A 13 10.76 -14.56 8.90
CA VAL A 13 11.20 -15.75 9.64
C VAL A 13 12.67 -15.60 10.04
N GLY A 14 12.92 -15.64 11.36
CA GLY A 14 14.24 -15.50 11.95
C GLY A 14 14.91 -14.14 11.73
N GLY A 15 14.14 -13.10 11.37
CA GLY A 15 14.68 -11.79 10.98
C GLY A 15 15.54 -11.84 9.71
N LYS A 16 15.27 -12.81 8.83
CA LYS A 16 16.04 -13.05 7.60
C LYS A 16 15.16 -12.98 6.36
N ALA A 17 14.35 -14.01 6.12
CA ALA A 17 13.46 -14.10 4.97
C ALA A 17 12.42 -15.22 5.16
N CYS A 18 11.24 -15.04 4.58
CA CYS A 18 10.28 -16.12 4.39
C CYS A 18 10.62 -16.88 3.10
N THR A 19 10.89 -18.19 3.19
CA THR A 19 11.35 -19.01 2.04
C THR A 19 10.57 -20.31 1.81
N GLY A 20 9.61 -20.63 2.68
CA GLY A 20 8.74 -21.81 2.55
C GLY A 20 7.41 -21.49 1.88
N LYS A 21 6.43 -22.39 1.99
CA LYS A 21 5.10 -22.26 1.34
C LYS A 21 4.25 -21.06 1.79
N LYS A 22 4.59 -20.43 2.92
CA LYS A 22 3.82 -19.37 3.55
C LYS A 22 4.73 -18.44 4.35
N GLY A 23 4.56 -17.13 4.20
CA GLY A 23 5.22 -16.12 5.03
C GLY A 23 4.55 -15.93 6.39
N THR A 24 5.26 -15.33 7.35
CA THR A 24 4.73 -15.05 8.70
C THR A 24 3.42 -14.26 8.67
N CYS A 25 3.27 -13.34 7.72
CA CYS A 25 2.07 -12.52 7.52
C CYS A 25 0.86 -13.28 6.97
N GLY A 26 1.06 -14.53 6.52
CA GLY A 26 0.01 -15.34 5.94
C GLY A 26 0.03 -15.46 4.41
N LYS A 27 0.86 -14.67 3.73
CA LYS A 27 1.03 -14.69 2.27
C LYS A 27 1.52 -16.06 1.81
N MET A 28 0.79 -16.69 0.88
CA MET A 28 1.19 -17.95 0.27
C MET A 28 2.32 -17.74 -0.74
N ALA A 29 3.09 -18.79 -1.02
CA ALA A 29 4.19 -18.73 -1.99
C ALA A 29 3.73 -18.26 -3.37
N ASP A 30 2.60 -18.77 -3.88
CA ASP A 30 2.04 -18.39 -5.19
C ASP A 30 1.74 -16.89 -5.26
N THR A 31 1.05 -16.33 -4.26
CA THR A 31 0.82 -14.88 -4.11
C THR A 31 2.13 -14.10 -4.05
N SER A 32 3.14 -14.61 -3.33
CA SER A 32 4.44 -13.94 -3.25
C SER A 32 5.14 -13.90 -4.61
N ASN A 33 5.08 -15.00 -5.36
CA ASN A 33 5.71 -15.11 -6.67
C ASN A 33 4.99 -14.23 -7.70
N LEU A 34 3.66 -14.10 -7.62
CA LEU A 34 2.90 -13.13 -8.42
C LEU A 34 3.26 -11.67 -8.08
N GLN A 35 3.53 -11.34 -6.82
CA GLN A 35 4.01 -10.00 -6.46
C GLN A 35 5.43 -9.72 -7.00
N ASP A 36 6.27 -10.74 -7.10
CA ASP A 36 7.59 -10.63 -7.74
C ASP A 36 7.43 -10.47 -9.27
N GLU A 37 6.56 -11.26 -9.91
CA GLU A 37 6.23 -11.12 -11.34
C GLU A 37 5.71 -9.71 -11.66
N MET A 38 4.76 -9.21 -10.86
CA MET A 38 4.25 -7.84 -10.96
C MET A 38 5.35 -6.79 -10.79
N THR A 39 6.26 -6.99 -9.82
CA THR A 39 7.39 -6.07 -9.63
C THR A 39 8.32 -6.08 -10.86
N GLY A 40 8.56 -7.25 -11.44
CA GLY A 40 9.31 -7.41 -12.69
C GLY A 40 8.65 -6.72 -13.88
N ALA A 41 7.32 -6.78 -13.99
CA ALA A 41 6.54 -6.06 -15.00
C ALA A 41 6.62 -4.53 -14.80
N LEU A 42 6.62 -4.05 -13.55
CA LEU A 42 6.81 -2.63 -13.26
C LEU A 42 8.22 -2.12 -13.62
N VAL A 43 9.26 -2.96 -13.49
CA VAL A 43 10.60 -2.63 -14.02
C VAL A 43 10.54 -2.47 -15.55
N ALA A 44 9.87 -3.37 -16.25
CA ALA A 44 9.71 -3.29 -17.70
C ALA A 44 8.95 -2.02 -18.12
N LEU A 45 7.84 -1.71 -17.42
CA LEU A 45 7.11 -0.46 -17.61
C LEU A 45 8.02 0.76 -17.42
N ALA A 46 8.88 0.74 -16.40
CA ALA A 46 9.79 1.84 -16.10
C ALA A 46 10.85 2.08 -17.18
N ARG A 47 11.34 1.00 -17.81
CA ARG A 47 12.26 1.06 -18.95
C ARG A 47 11.54 1.53 -20.21
N ALA A 48 10.37 0.95 -20.52
CA ALA A 48 9.58 1.34 -21.69
C ALA A 48 9.13 2.82 -21.64
N ALA A 49 8.98 3.38 -20.44
CA ALA A 49 8.62 4.78 -20.20
C ALA A 49 9.78 5.78 -20.42
N GLU A 50 11.02 5.33 -20.55
CA GLU A 50 12.19 6.22 -20.61
C GLU A 50 12.14 7.17 -21.80
N GLY A 51 12.35 8.46 -21.54
CA GLY A 51 12.35 9.52 -22.56
C GLY A 51 10.97 9.85 -23.14
N LYS A 52 9.87 9.36 -22.55
CA LYS A 52 8.51 9.56 -23.05
C LYS A 52 7.66 10.41 -22.11
N THR A 53 6.68 11.10 -22.68
CA THR A 53 5.59 11.72 -21.91
C THR A 53 4.59 10.65 -21.51
N LEU A 54 4.36 10.48 -20.22
CA LEU A 54 3.53 9.41 -19.68
C LEU A 54 2.08 9.85 -19.52
N SER A 55 1.15 8.96 -19.83
CA SER A 55 -0.26 9.18 -19.51
C SER A 55 -0.48 9.10 -17.99
N LYS A 56 -1.58 9.69 -17.52
CA LYS A 56 -2.00 9.56 -16.11
C LYS A 56 -2.18 8.09 -15.69
N GLU A 57 -2.63 7.25 -16.61
CA GLU A 57 -2.84 5.82 -16.37
C GLU A 57 -1.52 5.08 -16.16
N VAL A 58 -0.48 5.38 -16.94
CA VAL A 58 0.86 4.80 -16.76
C VAL A 58 1.47 5.20 -15.41
N VAL A 59 1.31 6.45 -15.00
CA VAL A 59 1.78 6.92 -13.69
C VAL A 59 0.98 6.27 -12.55
N HIS A 60 -0.34 6.17 -12.71
CA HIS A 60 -1.21 5.57 -11.70
C HIS A 60 -0.95 4.07 -11.51
N ILE A 61 -0.78 3.30 -12.58
CA ILE A 61 -0.56 1.86 -12.44
C ILE A 61 0.79 1.54 -11.76
N MET A 62 1.77 2.43 -11.90
CA MET A 62 3.06 2.31 -11.21
C MET A 62 2.87 2.39 -9.68
N MET A 63 2.15 3.39 -9.17
CA MET A 63 1.86 3.52 -7.74
C MET A 63 0.89 2.45 -7.22
N GLU A 64 -0.12 2.06 -8.03
CA GLU A 64 -1.07 0.97 -7.72
C GLU A 64 -0.33 -0.36 -7.50
N GLY A 65 0.61 -0.69 -8.40
CA GLY A 65 1.45 -1.88 -8.29
C GLY A 65 2.39 -1.84 -7.07
N MET A 66 3.01 -0.70 -6.79
CA MET A 66 3.84 -0.50 -5.60
C MET A 66 3.04 -0.73 -4.31
N PHE A 67 1.86 -0.13 -4.22
CA PHE A 67 1.01 -0.25 -3.04
C PHE A 67 0.50 -1.70 -2.87
N THR A 68 0.05 -2.32 -3.96
CA THR A 68 -0.49 -3.70 -3.95
C THR A 68 0.49 -4.73 -3.37
N ALA A 69 1.81 -4.50 -3.52
CA ALA A 69 2.85 -5.39 -3.01
C ALA A 69 3.29 -5.11 -1.55
N ILE A 70 2.72 -4.10 -0.88
CA ILE A 70 2.98 -3.86 0.55
C ILE A 70 2.41 -5.02 1.38
N THR A 71 3.08 -5.30 2.50
CA THR A 71 2.66 -6.34 3.46
C THR A 71 1.22 -6.10 3.91
N ASN A 72 0.40 -7.15 3.86
CA ASN A 72 -1.00 -7.15 4.29
C ASN A 72 -1.93 -6.23 3.47
N VAL A 73 -1.59 -5.90 2.22
CA VAL A 73 -2.50 -5.22 1.28
C VAL A 73 -3.36 -6.23 0.52
N ASN A 74 -2.75 -7.09 -0.31
CA ASN A 74 -3.51 -7.96 -1.20
C ASN A 74 -3.02 -9.42 -1.19
N PHE A 75 -3.94 -10.35 -0.99
CA PHE A 75 -3.73 -11.81 -1.00
C PHE A 75 -4.51 -12.52 -2.11
N ASN A 76 -5.11 -11.77 -3.05
CA ASN A 76 -6.00 -12.29 -4.08
C ASN A 76 -5.25 -12.45 -5.41
N ASP A 77 -4.86 -13.68 -5.72
CA ASP A 77 -4.08 -14.02 -6.90
C ASP A 77 -4.75 -13.58 -8.24
N PRO A 78 -6.06 -13.81 -8.48
CA PRO A 78 -6.75 -13.27 -9.64
C PRO A 78 -6.62 -11.75 -9.83
N VAL A 79 -6.65 -10.97 -8.74
CA VAL A 79 -6.48 -9.51 -8.81
C VAL A 79 -5.04 -9.15 -9.20
N LEU A 80 -4.05 -9.85 -8.66
CA LEU A 80 -2.64 -9.65 -9.04
C LEU A 80 -2.42 -9.98 -10.52
N GLN A 81 -2.98 -11.07 -11.03
CA GLN A 81 -2.88 -11.48 -12.43
C GLN A 81 -3.49 -10.45 -13.38
N GLU A 82 -4.66 -9.89 -13.05
CA GLU A 82 -5.27 -8.85 -13.87
C GLU A 82 -4.45 -7.54 -13.83
N LEU A 83 -3.87 -7.20 -12.68
CA LEU A 83 -2.99 -6.04 -12.57
C LEU A 83 -1.71 -6.20 -13.41
N ILE A 84 -1.07 -7.38 -13.39
CA ILE A 84 0.08 -7.72 -14.25
C ILE A 84 -0.29 -7.52 -15.72
N LYS A 85 -1.42 -8.08 -16.15
CA LYS A 85 -1.90 -7.96 -17.54
C LYS A 85 -2.13 -6.50 -17.96
N ARG A 86 -2.67 -5.66 -17.06
CA ARG A 86 -2.83 -4.22 -17.30
C ARG A 86 -1.47 -3.53 -17.45
N ILE A 87 -0.50 -3.85 -16.59
CA ILE A 87 0.88 -3.34 -16.66
C ILE A 87 1.53 -3.73 -17.99
N ASP A 88 1.41 -4.99 -18.40
CA ASP A 88 1.97 -5.49 -19.66
C ASP A 88 1.34 -4.80 -20.88
N THR A 89 0.03 -4.60 -20.85
CA THR A 89 -0.70 -3.90 -21.92
C THR A 89 -0.20 -2.46 -22.07
N LEU A 90 -0.02 -1.74 -20.96
CA LEU A 90 0.49 -0.38 -20.97
C LEU A 90 1.95 -0.34 -21.41
N THR A 91 2.77 -1.28 -20.94
CA THR A 91 4.18 -1.43 -21.32
C THR A 91 4.32 -1.67 -22.83
N ALA A 92 3.52 -2.59 -23.39
CA ALA A 92 3.49 -2.87 -24.82
C ALA A 92 3.06 -1.66 -25.65
N SER A 93 2.11 -0.84 -25.15
CA SER A 93 1.67 0.37 -25.86
C SER A 93 2.75 1.46 -25.93
N LEU A 94 3.67 1.49 -24.96
CA LEU A 94 4.84 2.36 -25.00
C LEU A 94 5.89 1.84 -25.99
N GLY A 95 6.07 0.52 -26.11
CA GLY A 95 7.10 -0.12 -26.92
C GLY A 95 8.52 0.08 -26.37
N GLY A 96 9.52 -0.54 -27.01
CA GLY A 96 10.92 -0.56 -26.54
C GLY A 96 11.26 -1.89 -25.87
N ASP A 97 12.11 -1.85 -24.82
CA ASP A 97 12.34 -3.02 -23.96
C ASP A 97 11.13 -3.24 -23.07
N THR A 98 10.40 -4.32 -23.34
CA THR A 98 9.15 -4.69 -22.66
C THR A 98 9.29 -6.02 -21.91
N ALA A 99 10.49 -6.59 -21.86
CA ALA A 99 10.73 -7.84 -21.17
C ALA A 99 10.64 -7.64 -19.65
N ALA A 100 9.76 -8.41 -19.00
CA ALA A 100 9.65 -8.44 -17.55
C ALA A 100 11.01 -8.76 -16.91
N TYR A 101 11.37 -8.02 -15.86
CA TYR A 101 12.62 -8.24 -15.16
C TYR A 101 12.51 -9.45 -14.22
N PRO A 102 13.42 -10.44 -14.32
CA PRO A 102 13.40 -11.61 -13.44
C PRO A 102 13.86 -11.23 -12.03
N MET A 103 12.93 -11.03 -11.09
CA MET A 103 13.25 -10.64 -9.70
C MET A 103 14.20 -11.61 -8.98
N GLY A 104 14.27 -12.87 -9.43
CA GLY A 104 15.27 -13.84 -8.98
C GLY A 104 16.72 -13.36 -9.12
N ASP A 105 17.01 -12.47 -10.08
CA ASP A 105 18.34 -11.87 -10.26
C ASP A 105 18.74 -10.97 -9.09
N ILE A 106 17.77 -10.32 -8.43
CA ILE A 106 18.03 -9.55 -7.21
C ILE A 106 18.17 -10.51 -6.03
N TRP A 107 17.23 -11.46 -5.89
CA TRP A 107 17.21 -12.35 -4.74
C TRP A 107 18.44 -13.26 -4.67
N GLY A 108 18.90 -13.75 -5.83
CA GLY A 108 20.12 -14.55 -5.98
C GLY A 108 21.39 -13.76 -6.24
N GLY A 109 21.30 -12.42 -6.31
CA GLY A 109 22.44 -11.55 -6.60
C GLY A 109 23.41 -11.35 -5.43
N ASP A 110 24.43 -10.52 -5.68
CA ASP A 110 25.37 -10.05 -4.66
C ASP A 110 24.64 -9.44 -3.47
N GLU A 111 25.12 -9.70 -2.25
CA GLU A 111 24.41 -9.34 -1.02
C GLU A 111 24.29 -7.82 -0.83
N ASP A 112 25.35 -7.06 -1.10
CA ASP A 112 25.36 -5.61 -0.92
C ASP A 112 24.50 -4.93 -1.98
N ILE A 113 24.60 -5.38 -3.23
CA ILE A 113 23.75 -4.88 -4.33
C ILE A 113 22.29 -5.21 -4.07
N ARG A 114 21.98 -6.46 -3.65
CA ARG A 114 20.63 -6.87 -3.26
C ARG A 114 20.10 -5.99 -2.15
N SER A 115 20.90 -5.70 -1.12
CA SER A 115 20.52 -4.87 0.01
C SER A 115 20.13 -3.46 -0.44
N LEU A 116 20.99 -2.80 -1.24
CA LEU A 116 20.75 -1.44 -1.72
C LEU A 116 19.52 -1.35 -2.64
N LYS A 117 19.40 -2.27 -3.61
CA LYS A 117 18.21 -2.33 -4.50
C LYS A 117 16.94 -2.59 -3.71
N SER A 118 17.00 -3.47 -2.71
CA SER A 118 15.83 -3.77 -1.88
C SER A 118 15.43 -2.57 -1.04
N LEU A 119 16.38 -1.82 -0.48
CA LEU A 119 16.08 -0.60 0.27
C LEU A 119 15.38 0.45 -0.60
N ILE A 120 15.82 0.62 -1.85
CA ILE A 120 15.13 1.48 -2.83
C ILE A 120 13.72 0.94 -3.10
N LEU A 121 13.58 -0.32 -3.49
CA LEU A 121 12.30 -0.93 -3.84
C LEU A 121 11.28 -0.83 -2.69
N LEU A 122 11.70 -1.14 -1.46
CA LEU A 122 10.81 -1.08 -0.30
C LEU A 122 10.45 0.37 0.08
N GLY A 123 11.37 1.32 -0.12
CA GLY A 123 11.08 2.75 -0.02
C GLY A 123 10.04 3.20 -1.05
N LEU A 124 10.19 2.80 -2.31
CA LEU A 124 9.21 3.06 -3.37
C LEU A 124 7.85 2.45 -3.08
N ARG A 125 7.79 1.25 -2.48
CA ARG A 125 6.52 0.66 -2.03
C ARG A 125 5.81 1.56 -1.02
N GLY A 126 6.54 2.04 0.00
CA GLY A 126 6.00 3.00 0.98
C GLY A 126 5.52 4.30 0.34
N MET A 127 6.33 4.89 -0.55
CA MET A 127 5.93 6.07 -1.32
C MET A 127 4.68 5.82 -2.18
N GLY A 128 4.56 4.63 -2.77
CA GLY A 128 3.41 4.24 -3.59
C GLY A 128 2.08 4.35 -2.83
N ALA A 129 2.07 3.95 -1.56
CA ALA A 129 0.89 4.12 -0.71
C ALA A 129 0.54 5.60 -0.48
N TYR A 130 1.51 6.43 -0.11
CA TYR A 130 1.26 7.85 0.14
C TYR A 130 0.82 8.60 -1.12
N ALA A 131 1.50 8.35 -2.24
CA ALA A 131 1.16 8.94 -3.53
C ALA A 131 -0.23 8.51 -4.00
N TYR A 132 -0.61 7.25 -3.78
CA TYR A 132 -1.94 6.75 -4.13
C TYR A 132 -3.04 7.51 -3.36
N HIS A 133 -2.88 7.70 -2.04
CA HIS A 133 -3.86 8.46 -1.25
C HIS A 133 -3.96 9.93 -1.65
N ALA A 134 -2.82 10.57 -1.96
CA ALA A 134 -2.83 11.92 -2.51
C ALA A 134 -3.58 11.97 -3.86
N TRP A 135 -3.33 10.99 -4.73
CA TRP A 135 -3.96 10.88 -6.03
C TRP A 135 -5.48 10.68 -5.94
N VAL A 136 -5.97 9.85 -5.00
CA VAL A 136 -7.41 9.67 -4.73
C VAL A 136 -8.10 11.00 -4.39
N LEU A 137 -7.38 11.89 -3.70
CA LEU A 137 -7.86 13.25 -3.38
C LEU A 137 -7.64 14.27 -4.51
N GLY A 138 -7.08 13.86 -5.65
CA GLY A 138 -6.81 14.72 -6.80
C GLY A 138 -5.49 15.48 -6.75
N TYR A 139 -4.56 15.09 -5.87
CA TYR A 139 -3.24 15.71 -5.72
C TYR A 139 -2.16 14.83 -6.39
N SER A 140 -1.17 15.47 -7.01
CA SER A 140 -0.02 14.78 -7.61
C SER A 140 1.21 15.68 -7.61
N ASP A 141 2.40 15.09 -7.65
CA ASP A 141 3.67 15.80 -7.76
C ASP A 141 4.55 15.14 -8.83
N ASP A 142 5.06 15.93 -9.77
CA ASP A 142 5.80 15.42 -10.92
C ASP A 142 7.14 14.79 -10.51
N LEU A 143 7.81 15.32 -9.49
CA LEU A 143 9.07 14.77 -8.98
C LEU A 143 8.84 13.40 -8.34
N VAL A 144 7.79 13.28 -7.52
CA VAL A 144 7.40 11.98 -6.91
C VAL A 144 7.04 10.97 -8.00
N ASN A 145 6.23 11.39 -8.98
CA ASN A 145 5.80 10.52 -10.08
C ASN A 145 6.98 10.03 -10.92
N GLU A 146 7.89 10.92 -11.33
CA GLU A 146 9.08 10.57 -12.11
C GLU A 146 10.01 9.63 -11.33
N PHE A 147 10.14 9.85 -10.02
CA PHE A 147 11.08 9.09 -9.20
C PHE A 147 10.73 7.61 -9.08
N PHE A 148 9.44 7.23 -9.12
CA PHE A 148 9.05 5.82 -9.20
C PHE A 148 9.70 5.12 -10.41
N PHE A 149 9.68 5.77 -11.57
CA PHE A 149 10.26 5.21 -12.79
C PHE A 149 11.79 5.19 -12.74
N THR A 150 12.41 6.24 -12.19
CA THR A 150 13.87 6.28 -11.97
C THR A 150 14.34 5.17 -11.07
N GLY A 151 13.68 4.99 -9.91
CA GLY A 151 14.03 3.92 -8.98
C GLY A 151 13.82 2.54 -9.59
N MET A 152 12.70 2.30 -10.27
CA MET A 152 12.42 1.01 -10.90
C MET A 152 13.36 0.66 -12.07
N ARG A 153 13.84 1.65 -12.84
CA ARG A 153 14.92 1.41 -13.80
C ARG A 153 16.22 1.00 -13.11
N ALA A 154 16.56 1.60 -11.97
CA ALA A 154 17.74 1.21 -11.19
C ALA A 154 17.62 -0.19 -10.56
N ILE A 155 16.43 -0.61 -10.14
CA ILE A 155 16.17 -1.99 -9.72
C ILE A 155 16.57 -2.98 -10.83
N GLY A 156 16.16 -2.69 -12.07
CA GLY A 156 16.48 -3.50 -13.24
C GLY A 156 17.86 -3.26 -13.87
N SER A 157 18.72 -2.39 -13.35
CA SER A 157 19.98 -2.04 -14.01
C SER A 157 21.16 -2.89 -13.50
N GLY A 158 22.32 -2.74 -14.15
CA GLY A 158 23.61 -3.28 -13.68
C GLY A 158 24.39 -2.33 -12.76
N MET A 159 23.73 -1.34 -12.15
CA MET A 159 24.39 -0.35 -11.30
C MET A 159 25.13 -0.99 -10.12
N ASP A 160 26.28 -0.42 -9.78
CA ASP A 160 27.09 -0.86 -8.64
C ASP A 160 26.72 -0.14 -7.33
N ALA A 161 27.39 -0.49 -6.24
CA ALA A 161 27.12 0.08 -4.92
C ALA A 161 27.38 1.60 -4.85
N SER A 162 28.33 2.12 -5.62
CA SER A 162 28.67 3.55 -5.67
C SER A 162 27.59 4.37 -6.37
N GLU A 163 26.84 3.76 -7.28
CA GLU A 163 25.70 4.36 -7.98
C GLU A 163 24.39 4.19 -7.20
N LEU A 164 24.19 3.03 -6.55
CA LEU A 164 22.97 2.71 -5.82
C LEU A 164 22.85 3.45 -4.48
N LEU A 165 23.96 3.64 -3.76
CA LEU A 165 23.93 4.31 -2.46
C LEU A 165 23.41 5.76 -2.52
N PRO A 166 23.84 6.61 -3.47
CA PRO A 166 23.22 7.93 -3.69
C PRO A 166 21.72 7.83 -3.98
N LEU A 167 21.28 6.82 -4.74
CA LEU A 167 19.86 6.65 -5.07
C LEU A 167 19.02 6.20 -3.87
N VAL A 168 19.59 5.42 -2.94
CA VAL A 168 18.97 5.15 -1.63
C VAL A 168 18.71 6.46 -0.88
N LEU A 169 19.70 7.34 -0.79
CA LEU A 169 19.54 8.62 -0.11
C LEU A 169 18.51 9.50 -0.81
N LYS A 170 18.53 9.52 -2.15
CA LYS A 170 17.53 10.25 -2.95
C LYS A 170 16.12 9.69 -2.73
N THR A 171 15.97 8.37 -2.54
CA THR A 171 14.68 7.75 -2.19
C THR A 171 14.12 8.33 -0.89
N GLY A 172 14.96 8.52 0.13
CA GLY A 172 14.56 9.19 1.37
C GLY A 172 14.14 10.66 1.17
N GLU A 173 14.88 11.41 0.36
CA GLU A 173 14.56 12.80 0.03
C GLU A 173 13.21 12.93 -0.69
N VAL A 174 12.96 12.11 -1.72
CA VAL A 174 11.69 12.15 -2.45
C VAL A 174 10.55 11.56 -1.62
N ASN A 175 10.80 10.59 -0.73
CA ASN A 175 9.80 10.13 0.21
C ASN A 175 9.32 11.26 1.14
N LEU A 176 10.21 12.13 1.62
CA LEU A 176 9.81 13.31 2.39
C LEU A 176 8.87 14.22 1.58
N LYS A 177 9.18 14.44 0.30
CA LYS A 177 8.30 15.19 -0.61
C LYS A 177 6.94 14.52 -0.81
N CYS A 178 6.93 13.19 -0.94
CA CYS A 178 5.71 12.40 -1.05
C CYS A 178 4.83 12.50 0.20
N MET A 179 5.43 12.55 1.40
CA MET A 179 4.72 12.77 2.65
C MET A 179 4.14 14.18 2.73
N GLU A 180 4.90 15.22 2.32
CA GLU A 180 4.40 16.61 2.23
C GLU A 180 3.20 16.71 1.28
N LEU A 181 3.23 16.00 0.14
CA LEU A 181 2.11 15.93 -0.79
C LEU A 181 0.86 15.34 -0.13
N LEU A 182 0.99 14.21 0.58
CA LEU A 182 -0.14 13.58 1.26
C LEU A 182 -0.68 14.43 2.42
N ASP A 183 0.21 15.05 3.19
CA ASP A 183 -0.17 16.00 4.25
C ASP A 183 -1.03 17.13 3.67
N THR A 184 -0.54 17.78 2.62
CA THR A 184 -1.26 18.85 1.90
C THR A 184 -2.61 18.37 1.40
N ALA A 185 -2.67 17.17 0.79
CA ALA A 185 -3.90 16.60 0.27
C ALA A 185 -4.95 16.42 1.37
N ASN A 186 -4.55 15.85 2.51
CA ASN A 186 -5.44 15.59 3.64
C ASN A 186 -5.89 16.87 4.35
N THR A 187 -4.95 17.75 4.72
CA THR A 187 -5.26 18.99 5.47
C THR A 187 -6.10 19.95 4.64
N SER A 188 -5.82 20.09 3.34
CA SER A 188 -6.66 20.87 2.43
C SER A 188 -8.07 20.28 2.27
N SER A 189 -8.16 18.94 2.17
CA SER A 189 -9.44 18.25 1.94
C SER A 189 -10.32 18.21 3.18
N TYR A 190 -9.73 18.01 4.37
CA TYR A 190 -10.44 17.67 5.61
C TYR A 190 -10.25 18.66 6.77
N GLY A 191 -9.37 19.64 6.61
CA GLY A 191 -8.98 20.63 7.62
C GLY A 191 -7.77 20.17 8.44
N ASP A 192 -7.06 21.11 9.05
CA ASP A 192 -5.92 20.79 9.91
C ASP A 192 -6.37 19.98 11.14
N PRO A 193 -5.70 18.86 11.47
CA PRO A 193 -6.02 18.08 12.66
C PRO A 193 -5.94 18.91 13.94
N VAL A 194 -6.95 18.77 14.80
CA VAL A 194 -6.98 19.39 16.14
C VAL A 194 -6.99 18.32 17.23
N PRO A 195 -6.55 18.64 18.47
CA PRO A 195 -6.68 17.73 19.60
C PRO A 195 -8.14 17.36 19.87
N VAL A 196 -8.42 16.06 20.00
CA VAL A 196 -9.77 15.52 20.21
C VAL A 196 -9.72 14.35 21.19
N GLU A 197 -10.69 14.27 22.09
CA GLU A 197 -10.94 13.07 22.89
C GLU A 197 -11.75 12.06 22.05
N VAL A 198 -11.22 10.85 21.90
CA VAL A 198 -11.82 9.79 21.08
C VAL A 198 -12.36 8.68 21.97
N PRO A 199 -13.69 8.47 22.03
CA PRO A 199 -14.28 7.39 22.81
C PRO A 199 -13.88 6.02 22.27
N LEU A 200 -13.68 5.07 23.19
CA LEU A 200 -13.57 3.63 22.87
C LEU A 200 -14.88 2.87 23.13
N ALA A 201 -15.89 3.56 23.65
CA ALA A 201 -17.18 2.97 23.96
C ALA A 201 -17.96 2.65 22.69
N ILE A 202 -18.49 1.42 22.61
CA ILE A 202 -19.33 0.97 21.50
C ILE A 202 -20.79 1.14 21.91
N GLU A 203 -21.53 1.91 21.12
CA GLU A 203 -22.96 2.18 21.33
C GLU A 203 -23.80 0.99 20.84
N LYS A 204 -24.99 0.81 21.42
CA LYS A 204 -25.94 -0.19 20.94
C LYS A 204 -26.47 0.21 19.56
N GLY A 205 -26.48 -0.75 18.62
CA GLY A 205 -27.05 -0.59 17.29
C GLY A 205 -26.16 -1.16 16.20
N PRO A 206 -26.58 -1.08 14.92
CA PRO A 206 -25.75 -1.46 13.79
C PRO A 206 -24.53 -0.55 13.67
N PHE A 207 -23.38 -1.12 13.29
CA PHE A 207 -22.17 -0.33 13.08
C PHE A 207 -21.25 -0.92 12.01
N ILE A 208 -20.39 -0.06 11.47
CA ILE A 208 -19.28 -0.40 10.57
C ILE A 208 -17.98 0.06 11.21
N VAL A 209 -16.95 -0.79 11.16
CA VAL A 209 -15.59 -0.45 11.56
C VAL A 209 -14.77 -0.18 10.29
N VAL A 210 -14.10 0.97 10.19
CA VAL A 210 -13.23 1.31 9.06
C VAL A 210 -11.78 1.22 9.52
N SER A 211 -10.97 0.46 8.79
CA SER A 211 -9.53 0.33 9.02
C SER A 211 -8.73 0.67 7.75
N GLY A 212 -7.41 0.71 7.89
CA GLY A 212 -6.50 1.24 6.88
C GLY A 212 -6.23 2.72 7.11
N HIS A 213 -6.16 3.49 6.01
CA HIS A 213 -5.64 4.86 6.04
C HIS A 213 -6.43 5.85 5.16
N ASP A 214 -7.34 5.38 4.29
CA ASP A 214 -7.94 6.25 3.29
C ASP A 214 -9.08 7.12 3.86
N LEU A 215 -8.83 8.43 3.94
CA LEU A 215 -9.80 9.41 4.45
C LEU A 215 -10.90 9.73 3.43
N PHE A 216 -10.68 9.48 2.14
CA PHE A 216 -11.69 9.65 1.11
C PHE A 216 -12.79 8.59 1.23
N ASP A 217 -12.41 7.33 1.39
CA ASP A 217 -13.34 6.24 1.61
C ASP A 217 -14.14 6.43 2.90
N LEU A 218 -13.49 6.84 3.99
CA LEU A 218 -14.20 7.17 5.24
C LEU A 218 -15.21 8.31 5.02
N HIS A 219 -14.82 9.38 4.33
CA HIS A 219 -15.73 10.50 4.04
C HIS A 219 -16.91 10.06 3.17
N ALA A 220 -16.67 9.23 2.15
CA ALA A 220 -17.70 8.68 1.30
C ALA A 220 -18.66 7.79 2.09
N LEU A 221 -18.15 6.94 2.98
CA LEU A 221 -18.95 6.10 3.87
C LEU A 221 -19.80 6.94 4.82
N LEU A 222 -19.21 7.96 5.47
CA LEU A 222 -19.92 8.84 6.39
C LEU A 222 -21.10 9.54 5.70
N LYS A 223 -20.89 10.09 4.51
CA LYS A 223 -21.97 10.67 3.68
C LYS A 223 -23.05 9.65 3.33
N GLN A 224 -22.67 8.45 2.93
CA GLN A 224 -23.62 7.41 2.54
C GLN A 224 -24.42 6.85 3.71
N THR A 225 -23.92 6.97 4.95
CA THR A 225 -24.54 6.39 6.16
C THR A 225 -25.24 7.43 7.03
N GLU A 226 -25.12 8.72 6.72
CA GLU A 226 -25.76 9.80 7.46
C GLU A 226 -27.29 9.62 7.51
N GLY A 227 -27.86 9.71 8.70
CA GLY A 227 -29.29 9.54 8.93
C GLY A 227 -29.82 8.10 8.85
N LYS A 228 -28.97 7.09 8.60
CA LYS A 228 -29.40 5.67 8.47
C LYS A 228 -29.40 4.88 9.78
N GLY A 229 -29.01 5.50 10.90
CA GLY A 229 -28.91 4.81 12.19
C GLY A 229 -27.79 3.77 12.26
N ILE A 230 -26.75 3.91 11.43
CA ILE A 230 -25.55 3.07 11.43
C ILE A 230 -24.41 3.91 12.01
N ASN A 231 -23.79 3.42 13.09
CA ASN A 231 -22.62 4.07 13.69
C ASN A 231 -21.33 3.66 12.95
N ILE A 232 -20.39 4.61 12.82
CA ILE A 232 -19.08 4.38 12.21
C ILE A 232 -18.01 4.46 13.30
N TYR A 233 -17.13 3.47 13.31
CA TYR A 233 -15.96 3.41 14.19
C TYR A 233 -14.69 3.31 13.36
N THR A 234 -13.62 3.97 13.78
CA THR A 234 -12.27 3.80 13.20
C THR A 234 -11.57 2.61 13.85
N HIS A 235 -10.57 2.02 13.20
CA HIS A 235 -9.70 0.99 13.79
C HIS A 235 -8.26 1.14 13.26
N GLY A 236 -7.27 0.93 14.15
CA GLY A 236 -5.86 1.08 13.83
C GLY A 236 -5.53 2.49 13.34
N GLU A 237 -4.96 2.56 12.14
CA GLU A 237 -4.43 3.79 11.53
C GLU A 237 -5.52 4.77 11.06
N MET A 238 -6.80 4.40 11.13
CA MET A 238 -7.91 5.34 10.93
C MET A 238 -8.18 6.22 12.16
N LEU A 239 -7.58 5.94 13.32
CA LEU A 239 -7.75 6.73 14.55
C LEU A 239 -7.54 8.26 14.35
N PRO A 240 -6.50 8.73 13.62
CA PRO A 240 -6.28 10.16 13.40
C PRO A 240 -7.41 10.87 12.65
N ALA A 241 -8.29 10.15 11.95
CA ALA A 241 -9.44 10.74 11.26
C ALA A 241 -10.33 11.60 12.18
N HIS A 242 -10.37 11.30 13.48
CA HIS A 242 -11.12 12.06 14.47
C HIS A 242 -10.58 13.48 14.70
N GLY A 243 -9.31 13.73 14.39
CA GLY A 243 -8.70 15.07 14.50
C GLY A 243 -9.13 16.01 13.38
N TYR A 244 -9.56 15.48 12.23
CA TYR A 244 -9.90 16.28 11.05
C TYR A 244 -11.30 16.91 11.20
N PRO A 245 -11.43 18.25 11.22
CA PRO A 245 -12.69 18.93 11.51
C PRO A 245 -13.86 18.54 10.59
N LYS A 246 -13.62 18.38 9.28
CA LYS A 246 -14.69 18.03 8.33
C LYS A 246 -15.21 16.60 8.51
N LEU A 247 -14.34 15.66 8.93
CA LEU A 247 -14.75 14.29 9.23
C LEU A 247 -15.46 14.21 10.60
N LYS A 248 -14.95 14.95 11.59
CA LYS A 248 -15.53 14.96 12.94
C LYS A 248 -16.92 15.59 13.02
N ALA A 249 -17.30 16.39 12.02
CA ALA A 249 -18.64 16.98 11.92
C ALA A 249 -19.77 15.95 11.83
N PHE A 250 -19.48 14.72 11.37
CA PHE A 250 -20.46 13.63 11.28
C PHE A 250 -20.72 13.01 12.66
N LYS A 251 -21.93 13.22 13.20
CA LYS A 251 -22.29 12.78 14.57
C LYS A 251 -22.28 11.26 14.78
N HIS A 252 -22.38 10.49 13.69
CA HIS A 252 -22.34 9.03 13.72
C HIS A 252 -20.92 8.46 13.53
N LEU A 253 -19.89 9.30 13.39
CA LEU A 253 -18.49 8.90 13.62
C LEU A 253 -18.23 8.86 15.13
N LYS A 254 -18.44 7.69 15.74
CA LYS A 254 -18.61 7.56 17.21
C LYS A 254 -17.32 7.44 18.01
N GLY A 255 -16.32 6.77 17.48
CA GLY A 255 -15.11 6.50 18.24
C GLY A 255 -14.13 5.59 17.51
N ASN A 256 -13.21 5.01 18.28
CA ASN A 256 -12.24 4.03 17.79
C ASN A 256 -12.51 2.67 18.41
N PHE A 257 -12.61 1.65 17.56
CA PHE A 257 -12.76 0.26 17.93
C PHE A 257 -11.39 -0.40 18.04
N GLY A 258 -11.14 -1.09 19.15
CA GLY A 258 -9.95 -1.93 19.30
C GLY A 258 -8.64 -1.15 19.37
N THR A 259 -7.57 -1.77 18.90
CA THR A 259 -6.20 -1.28 19.04
C THR A 259 -5.47 -1.31 17.68
N ALA A 260 -4.20 -1.73 17.67
CA ALA A 260 -3.39 -1.82 16.46
C ALA A 260 -3.67 -3.12 15.69
N TRP A 261 -3.36 -3.11 14.40
CA TRP A 261 -3.79 -4.10 13.42
C TRP A 261 -3.47 -5.56 13.77
N GLN A 262 -2.38 -5.84 14.49
CA GLN A 262 -2.02 -7.22 14.87
C GLN A 262 -3.06 -7.88 15.79
N ASN A 263 -3.90 -7.11 16.46
CA ASN A 263 -4.94 -7.62 17.35
C ASN A 263 -6.27 -7.88 16.63
N GLN A 264 -6.40 -7.53 15.34
CA GLN A 264 -7.66 -7.57 14.59
C GLN A 264 -8.36 -8.94 14.63
N GLN A 265 -7.63 -10.05 14.56
CA GLN A 265 -8.23 -11.39 14.54
C GLN A 265 -8.84 -11.81 15.89
N LYS A 266 -8.46 -11.13 16.98
CA LYS A 266 -9.04 -11.27 18.31
C LYS A 266 -10.16 -10.27 18.51
N GLU A 267 -9.95 -9.02 18.07
CA GLU A 267 -10.91 -7.93 18.25
C GLU A 267 -12.15 -8.07 17.35
N PHE A 268 -12.00 -8.62 16.15
CA PHE A 268 -13.11 -8.85 15.23
C PHE A 268 -13.81 -10.20 15.43
N LEU A 269 -13.25 -11.06 16.29
CA LEU A 269 -13.86 -12.35 16.62
C LEU A 269 -15.26 -12.12 17.22
N ASP A 270 -16.29 -12.69 16.59
CA ASP A 270 -17.69 -12.60 17.00
C ASP A 270 -18.28 -11.18 17.11
N MET A 271 -17.56 -10.17 16.60
CA MET A 271 -18.07 -8.80 16.49
C MET A 271 -19.26 -8.76 15.52
N PRO A 272 -20.43 -8.19 15.83
CA PRO A 272 -21.58 -8.28 14.92
C PRO A 272 -21.55 -7.28 13.74
N GLY A 273 -20.61 -6.33 13.71
CA GLY A 273 -20.52 -5.29 12.69
C GLY A 273 -19.74 -5.69 11.43
N ALA A 274 -19.93 -4.94 10.34
CA ALA A 274 -19.07 -5.06 9.16
C ALA A 274 -17.75 -4.32 9.37
N VAL A 275 -16.69 -4.76 8.69
CA VAL A 275 -15.40 -4.08 8.66
C VAL A 275 -15.10 -3.67 7.22
N LEU A 276 -14.66 -2.44 7.01
CA LEU A 276 -14.17 -1.96 5.72
C LEU A 276 -12.66 -1.74 5.85
N PHE A 277 -11.86 -2.48 5.08
CA PHE A 277 -10.43 -2.21 4.93
C PHE A 277 -10.21 -1.30 3.73
N THR A 278 -9.78 -0.07 3.99
CA THR A 278 -9.37 0.85 2.92
C THR A 278 -7.98 0.51 2.39
N THR A 279 -7.11 -0.02 3.26
CA THR A 279 -5.71 -0.40 2.97
C THR A 279 -5.22 -1.51 3.90
N ASN A 280 -3.92 -1.80 3.89
CA ASN A 280 -3.29 -2.64 4.92
C ASN A 280 -3.51 -2.07 6.34
N CYS A 281 -3.49 -2.89 7.39
CA CYS A 281 -3.04 -4.28 7.41
C CYS A 281 -4.19 -5.27 7.56
N LEU A 282 -4.63 -5.87 6.47
CA LEU A 282 -5.55 -7.01 6.50
C LEU A 282 -4.76 -8.28 6.83
N MET A 283 -5.05 -8.92 7.96
CA MET A 283 -4.60 -10.30 8.19
C MET A 283 -5.60 -11.27 7.54
N PRO A 284 -5.18 -12.47 7.09
CA PRO A 284 -6.12 -13.47 6.59
C PRO A 284 -7.33 -13.63 7.54
N PRO A 285 -8.55 -13.31 7.08
CA PRO A 285 -9.74 -13.35 7.92
C PRO A 285 -10.04 -14.76 8.44
N LYS A 286 -10.63 -14.86 9.62
CA LYS A 286 -11.14 -16.14 10.15
C LYS A 286 -12.55 -16.42 9.63
N ASP A 287 -12.91 -17.71 9.59
CA ASP A 287 -14.18 -18.16 9.03
C ASP A 287 -15.41 -17.56 9.71
N ASN A 288 -15.35 -17.19 10.99
CA ASN A 288 -16.47 -16.63 11.73
C ASN A 288 -16.73 -15.13 11.49
N TYR A 289 -15.91 -14.46 10.68
CA TYR A 289 -16.11 -13.06 10.35
C TYR A 289 -15.77 -12.67 8.92
N LYS A 290 -15.20 -13.58 8.12
CA LYS A 290 -14.79 -13.29 6.74
C LYS A 290 -15.92 -12.85 5.81
N ASP A 291 -17.17 -13.15 6.15
CA ASP A 291 -18.37 -12.80 5.39
C ASP A 291 -18.76 -11.31 5.50
N ARG A 292 -18.10 -10.58 6.40
CA ARG A 292 -18.37 -9.18 6.73
C ARG A 292 -17.10 -8.32 6.79
N ILE A 293 -16.06 -8.74 6.06
CA ILE A 293 -14.84 -7.98 5.76
C ILE A 293 -14.92 -7.47 4.33
#